data_AF-A0A950U219-F1
#
_entry.id   AF-A0A950U219-F1
#
_cell.length_a   1.000
_cell.length_b   1.000
_cell.length_c   1.000
_cell.angle_alpha   90.00
_cell.angle_beta   90.00
_cell.angle_gamma   90.00
#
_symmetry.space_group_name_H-M   'P 1'
#
loop_
_entity.id
_entity.type
_entity.pdbx_description
1 polymer ?
#
loop_
_entity_poly.entity_id
_entity_poly.type
_entity_poly.pdbx_seq_one_letter_code
_entity_poly.pdbx_strand_id
1 'polypeptide(L)'
;MTTHRNAALAELRPEQLPVAEQLLRGGIPAVRQAIAEQNARARTEGRAEVTAEPLLAMAEQLLPRMNLATWKDRAVPARNAGKDAPLREVRSVVTAASTVTLDDEGRELLTALRESLESRVTALREAWLGKITDALGAGRVAEALRASARPPEPAARVPADLAKRLSDAAGAAMTPDANESEWLDLLAAASISPVRRTVKPLGLPHSAGDAVLAQARRAAGLIPELARLLGLPIPPPPGPRRPSASAARGS
;
A
#
# COMPACT_ATOMS: atom_id res chain seq x y z
N MET A 1 -22.53 -9.27 -3.57
CA MET A 1 -23.91 -9.51 -3.12
C MET A 1 -24.49 -8.17 -2.67
N THR A 2 -25.78 -7.89 -2.89
CA THR A 2 -26.39 -6.55 -2.63
C THR A 2 -27.46 -6.58 -1.54
N THR A 3 -27.26 -7.42 -0.53
CA THR A 3 -28.26 -7.75 0.51
C THR A 3 -28.73 -6.52 1.27
N HIS A 4 -27.81 -5.70 1.77
CA HIS A 4 -28.15 -4.54 2.59
C HIS A 4 -28.73 -3.40 1.75
N ARG A 5 -28.27 -3.22 0.51
CA ARG A 5 -28.90 -2.26 -0.41
C ARG A 5 -30.33 -2.65 -0.76
N ASN A 6 -30.58 -3.93 -1.05
CA ASN A 6 -31.92 -4.41 -1.36
C ASN A 6 -32.86 -4.25 -0.16
N ALA A 7 -32.40 -4.59 1.05
CA ALA A 7 -33.17 -4.36 2.28
C ALA A 7 -33.44 -2.87 2.51
N ALA A 8 -32.43 -2.01 2.29
CA ALA A 8 -32.57 -0.58 2.48
C ALA A 8 -33.59 0.05 1.52
N LEU A 9 -33.67 -0.44 0.27
CA LEU A 9 -34.66 -0.04 -0.73
C LEU A 9 -36.07 -0.55 -0.40
N ALA A 10 -36.21 -1.77 0.12
CA ALA A 10 -37.51 -2.38 0.42
C ALA A 10 -38.33 -1.64 1.49
N GLU A 11 -37.66 -0.87 2.35
CA GLU A 11 -38.31 -0.04 3.39
C GLU A 11 -38.69 1.37 2.90
N LEU A 12 -38.34 1.74 1.66
CA LEU A 12 -38.63 3.07 1.12
C LEU A 12 -40.06 3.17 0.62
N ARG A 13 -40.62 4.39 0.67
CA ARG A 13 -41.89 4.69 0.01
C ARG A 13 -41.73 4.59 -1.52
N PRO A 14 -42.79 4.24 -2.27
CA PRO A 14 -42.73 4.15 -3.73
C PRO A 14 -42.15 5.41 -4.40
N GLU A 15 -42.48 6.59 -3.89
CA GLU A 15 -41.97 7.87 -4.43
C GLU A 15 -40.46 8.08 -4.21
N GLN A 16 -39.87 7.41 -3.21
CA GLN A 16 -38.46 7.53 -2.85
C GLN A 16 -37.56 6.58 -3.64
N LEU A 17 -38.12 5.47 -4.16
CA LEU A 17 -37.36 4.44 -4.86
C LEU A 17 -36.56 4.97 -6.06
N PRO A 18 -37.13 5.78 -6.98
CA PRO A 18 -36.38 6.25 -8.14
C PRO A 18 -35.19 7.12 -7.73
N VAL A 19 -35.35 7.96 -6.71
CA VAL A 19 -34.27 8.82 -6.19
C VAL A 19 -33.17 7.99 -5.53
N ALA A 20 -33.55 6.99 -4.71
CA ALA A 20 -32.61 6.09 -4.07
C ALA A 20 -31.81 5.23 -5.06
N GLU A 21 -32.45 4.75 -6.13
CA GLU A 21 -31.77 4.01 -7.19
C GLU A 21 -30.72 4.86 -7.91
N GLN A 22 -31.03 6.13 -8.21
CA GLN A 22 -30.05 7.05 -8.80
C GLN A 22 -28.90 7.37 -7.83
N LEU A 23 -29.20 7.53 -6.54
CA LEU A 23 -28.17 7.70 -5.50
C LEU A 23 -27.20 6.52 -5.49
N LEU A 24 -27.69 5.28 -5.59
CA LEU A 24 -26.84 4.08 -5.63
C LEU A 24 -25.99 3.97 -6.90
N ARG A 25 -26.37 4.65 -8.00
CA ARG A 25 -25.58 4.66 -9.25
C ARG A 25 -24.41 5.64 -9.20
N GLY A 26 -24.59 6.81 -8.60
CA GLY A 26 -23.55 7.84 -8.63
C GLY A 26 -23.74 9.00 -7.66
N GLY A 27 -24.50 8.80 -6.57
CA GLY A 27 -24.77 9.81 -5.56
C GLY A 27 -25.62 10.97 -6.09
N ILE A 28 -25.55 12.12 -5.40
CA ILE A 28 -26.33 13.32 -5.74
C ILE A 28 -26.08 13.80 -7.19
N PRO A 29 -24.85 13.75 -7.75
CA PRO A 29 -24.64 14.11 -9.15
C PRO A 29 -25.48 13.28 -10.14
N ALA A 30 -25.62 11.96 -9.91
CA ALA A 30 -26.46 11.11 -10.76
C ALA A 30 -27.95 11.48 -10.65
N VAL A 31 -28.42 11.87 -9.44
CA VAL A 31 -29.78 12.38 -9.25
C VAL A 31 -29.99 13.68 -10.06
N ARG A 32 -29.05 14.63 -9.99
CA ARG A 32 -29.14 15.89 -10.76
C ARG A 32 -29.20 15.63 -12.27
N GLN A 33 -28.36 14.73 -12.76
CA GLN A 33 -28.33 14.35 -14.16
C GLN A 33 -29.67 13.72 -14.59
N ALA A 34 -30.19 12.77 -13.80
CA ALA A 34 -31.46 12.12 -14.11
C ALA A 34 -32.64 13.12 -14.17
N ILE A 35 -32.67 14.10 -13.25
CA ILE A 35 -33.69 15.17 -13.27
C ILE A 35 -33.57 16.02 -14.54
N ALA A 36 -32.35 16.43 -14.90
CA ALA A 36 -32.12 17.24 -16.10
C ALA A 36 -32.55 16.51 -17.38
N GLU A 37 -32.22 15.22 -17.49
CA GLU A 37 -32.63 14.36 -18.60
C GLU A 37 -34.15 14.18 -18.66
N GLN A 38 -34.81 14.00 -17.51
CA GLN A 38 -36.26 13.89 -17.42
C GLN A 38 -36.96 15.19 -17.87
N ASN A 39 -36.50 16.35 -17.40
CA ASN A 39 -37.09 17.63 -17.75
C ASN A 39 -36.88 17.99 -19.22
N ALA A 40 -35.72 17.65 -19.78
CA ALA A 40 -35.47 17.81 -21.22
C ALA A 40 -36.48 17.01 -22.05
N ARG A 41 -36.76 15.76 -21.67
CA ARG A 41 -37.77 14.92 -22.34
C ARG A 41 -39.18 15.48 -22.17
N ALA A 42 -39.57 15.87 -20.95
CA ALA A 42 -40.88 16.46 -20.68
C ALA A 42 -41.15 17.68 -21.57
N ARG A 43 -40.13 18.54 -21.74
CA ARG A 43 -40.20 19.71 -22.63
C ARG A 43 -40.40 19.34 -24.09
N THR A 44 -39.68 18.34 -24.59
CA THR A 44 -39.86 17.85 -25.97
C THR A 44 -41.23 17.22 -26.19
N GLU A 45 -41.80 16.58 -25.18
CA GLU A 45 -43.10 15.90 -25.23
C GLU A 45 -44.29 16.80 -24.88
N GLY A 46 -44.06 18.08 -24.58
CA GLY A 46 -45.10 19.03 -24.16
C GLY A 46 -45.74 18.70 -22.81
N ARG A 47 -45.05 17.95 -21.95
CA ARG A 47 -45.47 17.59 -20.59
C ARG A 47 -44.91 18.58 -19.57
N ALA A 48 -45.51 18.61 -18.38
CA ALA A 48 -45.01 19.42 -17.28
C ALA A 48 -43.63 18.94 -16.79
N GLU A 49 -42.71 19.87 -16.59
CA GLU A 49 -41.39 19.61 -16.00
C GLU A 49 -41.50 19.37 -14.49
N VAL A 50 -40.55 18.60 -13.95
CA VAL A 50 -40.48 18.30 -12.51
C VAL A 50 -39.59 19.33 -11.81
N THR A 51 -40.00 19.76 -10.62
CA THR A 51 -39.20 20.64 -9.77
C THR A 51 -38.03 19.87 -9.14
N ALA A 52 -36.80 20.34 -9.36
CA ALA A 52 -35.59 19.62 -8.93
C ALA A 52 -35.36 19.66 -7.42
N GLU A 53 -35.68 20.79 -6.77
CA GLU A 53 -35.31 21.07 -5.38
C GLU A 53 -35.89 20.05 -4.37
N PRO A 54 -37.19 19.66 -4.43
CA PRO A 54 -37.72 18.64 -3.53
C PRO A 54 -37.07 17.25 -3.72
N LEU A 55 -36.70 16.90 -4.96
CA LEU A 55 -36.04 15.63 -5.26
C LEU A 55 -34.60 15.61 -4.75
N LEU A 56 -33.89 16.74 -4.84
CA LEU A 56 -32.54 16.86 -4.29
C LEU A 56 -32.55 16.84 -2.75
N ALA A 57 -33.51 17.53 -2.12
CA ALA A 57 -33.68 17.45 -0.67
C ALA A 57 -33.99 16.02 -0.20
N MET A 58 -34.86 15.30 -0.93
CA MET A 58 -35.11 13.88 -0.68
C MET A 58 -33.84 13.04 -0.85
N ALA A 59 -33.03 13.32 -1.87
CA ALA A 59 -31.79 12.61 -2.11
C ALA A 59 -30.79 12.79 -0.96
N GLU A 60 -30.65 14.01 -0.44
CA GLU A 60 -29.80 14.31 0.71
C GLU A 60 -30.25 13.58 1.97
N GLN A 61 -31.56 13.46 2.20
CA GLN A 61 -32.11 12.69 3.32
C GLN A 61 -31.84 11.19 3.21
N LEU A 62 -31.90 10.62 2.00
CA LEU A 62 -31.70 9.18 1.75
C LEU A 62 -30.23 8.79 1.70
N LEU A 63 -29.33 9.73 1.38
CA LEU A 63 -27.91 9.47 1.14
C LEU A 63 -27.20 8.74 2.30
N PRO A 64 -27.33 9.14 3.59
CA PRO A 64 -26.66 8.43 4.67
C PRO A 64 -27.04 6.95 4.76
N ARG A 65 -28.33 6.65 4.57
CA ARG A 65 -28.88 5.29 4.60
C ARG A 65 -28.36 4.45 3.42
N MET A 66 -28.31 5.03 2.22
CA MET A 66 -27.78 4.34 1.03
C MET A 66 -26.27 4.09 1.12
N ASN A 67 -25.51 5.04 1.67
CA ASN A 67 -24.07 4.89 1.92
C ASN A 67 -23.80 3.78 2.93
N LEU A 68 -24.54 3.75 4.04
CA LEU A 68 -24.43 2.70 5.05
C LEU A 68 -24.71 1.31 4.47
N ALA A 69 -25.81 1.17 3.73
CA ALA A 69 -26.17 -0.09 3.08
C ALA A 69 -25.09 -0.56 2.09
N THR A 70 -24.56 0.35 1.28
CA THR A 70 -23.48 0.07 0.32
C THR A 70 -22.19 -0.36 1.03
N TRP A 71 -21.87 0.27 2.16
CA TRP A 71 -20.72 -0.11 2.96
C TRP A 71 -20.90 -1.49 3.61
N LYS A 72 -22.08 -1.78 4.19
CA LYS A 72 -22.39 -3.09 4.80
C LYS A 72 -22.33 -4.24 3.78
N ASP A 73 -22.76 -4.02 2.54
CA ASP A 73 -22.62 -4.99 1.44
C ASP A 73 -21.16 -5.42 1.16
N ARG A 74 -20.19 -4.58 1.53
CA ARG A 74 -18.76 -4.90 1.43
C ARG A 74 -18.18 -5.40 2.76
N ALA A 75 -18.62 -4.82 3.88
CA ALA A 75 -18.12 -5.13 5.21
C ALA A 75 -18.50 -6.53 5.69
N VAL A 76 -19.74 -6.96 5.45
CA VAL A 76 -20.21 -8.27 5.91
C VAL A 76 -19.48 -9.43 5.21
N PRO A 77 -19.33 -9.46 3.87
CA PRO A 77 -18.52 -10.48 3.22
C PRO A 77 -17.06 -10.47 3.66
N ALA A 78 -16.46 -9.28 3.81
CA ALA A 78 -15.07 -9.16 4.27
C ALA A 78 -14.87 -9.73 5.69
N ARG A 79 -15.84 -9.51 6.59
CA ARG A 79 -15.85 -10.10 7.93
C ARG A 79 -16.00 -11.62 7.85
N ASN A 80 -16.98 -12.10 7.09
CA ASN A 80 -17.31 -13.52 7.00
C ASN A 80 -16.19 -14.35 6.38
N ALA A 81 -15.47 -13.79 5.42
CA ALA A 81 -14.28 -14.42 4.84
C ALA A 81 -13.09 -14.49 5.82
N GLY A 82 -13.10 -13.68 6.89
CA GLY A 82 -12.12 -13.77 7.98
C GLY A 82 -10.67 -13.71 7.49
N LYS A 83 -9.92 -14.79 7.72
CA LYS A 83 -8.51 -14.93 7.32
C LYS A 83 -8.31 -15.04 5.80
N ASP A 84 -9.32 -15.51 5.08
CA ASP A 84 -9.28 -15.71 3.62
C ASP A 84 -9.62 -14.42 2.85
N ALA A 85 -10.16 -13.41 3.55
CA ALA A 85 -10.42 -12.09 2.97
C ALA A 85 -9.11 -11.42 2.52
N PRO A 86 -9.00 -10.90 1.28
CA PRO A 86 -7.81 -10.18 0.84
C PRO A 86 -7.52 -8.95 1.71
N LEU A 87 -6.29 -8.81 2.23
CA LEU A 87 -5.93 -7.68 3.11
C LEU A 87 -6.17 -6.30 2.48
N ARG A 88 -5.98 -6.17 1.17
CA ARG A 88 -6.26 -4.94 0.44
C ARG A 88 -7.75 -4.57 0.50
N GLU A 89 -8.62 -5.56 0.41
CA GLU A 89 -10.07 -5.34 0.46
C GLU A 89 -10.50 -4.93 1.86
N VAL A 90 -10.03 -5.64 2.89
CA VAL A 90 -10.30 -5.29 4.29
C VAL A 90 -9.85 -3.86 4.59
N ARG A 91 -8.63 -3.47 4.16
CA ARG A 91 -8.15 -2.08 4.27
C ARG A 91 -9.08 -1.09 3.55
N SER A 92 -9.50 -1.39 2.31
CA SER A 92 -10.41 -0.53 1.55
C SER A 92 -11.74 -0.33 2.26
N VAL A 93 -12.31 -1.38 2.85
CA VAL A 93 -13.59 -1.31 3.59
C VAL A 93 -13.44 -0.50 4.88
N VAL A 94 -12.35 -0.73 5.64
CA VAL A 94 -12.05 0.03 6.86
C VAL A 94 -11.85 1.51 6.55
N THR A 95 -11.14 1.86 5.47
CA THR A 95 -10.96 3.25 5.04
C THR A 95 -12.29 3.86 4.58
N ALA A 96 -13.10 3.14 3.81
CA ALA A 96 -14.38 3.64 3.32
C ALA A 96 -15.37 3.97 4.45
N ALA A 97 -15.21 3.38 5.64
CA ALA A 97 -16.05 3.66 6.79
C ALA A 97 -15.94 5.13 7.28
N SER A 98 -14.83 5.83 7.01
CA SER A 98 -14.64 7.22 7.46
C SER A 98 -15.58 8.22 6.79
N THR A 99 -16.23 7.84 5.68
CA THR A 99 -17.17 8.70 4.93
C THR A 99 -18.62 8.27 5.13
N VAL A 100 -18.88 7.35 6.06
CA VAL A 100 -20.20 6.74 6.26
C VAL A 100 -20.66 6.96 7.70
N THR A 101 -21.90 7.41 7.87
CA THR A 101 -22.54 7.45 9.18
C THR A 101 -22.94 6.02 9.58
N LEU A 102 -22.19 5.43 10.52
CA LEU A 102 -22.42 4.06 10.98
C LEU A 102 -23.50 4.01 12.06
N ASP A 103 -24.33 2.98 12.01
CA ASP A 103 -25.18 2.53 13.11
C ASP A 103 -24.42 1.61 14.08
N ASP A 104 -25.09 1.06 15.09
CA ASP A 104 -24.45 0.17 16.09
C ASP A 104 -23.82 -1.06 15.43
N GLU A 105 -24.57 -1.78 14.60
CA GLU A 105 -24.06 -2.94 13.86
C GLU A 105 -22.88 -2.55 12.96
N GLY A 106 -22.94 -1.39 12.29
CA GLY A 106 -21.85 -0.89 11.47
C GLY A 106 -20.60 -0.57 12.28
N ARG A 107 -20.74 -0.02 13.49
CA ARG A 107 -19.62 0.20 14.42
C ARG A 107 -18.99 -1.11 14.86
N GLU A 108 -19.81 -2.11 15.21
CA GLU A 108 -19.32 -3.45 15.59
C GLU A 108 -18.56 -4.12 14.44
N LEU A 109 -19.12 -4.08 13.21
CA LEU A 109 -18.45 -4.59 12.00
C LEU A 109 -17.10 -3.90 11.77
N LEU A 110 -17.05 -2.57 11.90
CA LEU A 110 -15.81 -1.82 11.71
C LEU A 110 -14.75 -2.18 12.76
N THR A 111 -15.14 -2.33 14.03
CA THR A 111 -14.23 -2.76 15.10
C THR A 111 -13.65 -4.14 14.80
N ALA A 112 -14.49 -5.13 14.47
CA ALA A 112 -14.03 -6.48 14.14
C ALA A 112 -13.09 -6.50 12.92
N LEU A 113 -13.38 -5.71 11.88
CA LEU A 113 -12.52 -5.60 10.70
C LEU A 113 -11.16 -4.95 11.02
N ARG A 114 -11.14 -3.94 11.90
CA ARG A 114 -9.90 -3.29 12.36
C ARG A 114 -9.03 -4.24 13.17
N GLU A 115 -9.62 -4.97 14.11
CA GLU A 115 -8.91 -5.96 14.93
C GLU A 115 -8.33 -7.09 14.07
N SER A 116 -9.14 -7.62 13.14
CA SER A 116 -8.68 -8.63 12.17
C SER A 116 -7.54 -8.11 11.30
N LEU A 117 -7.65 -6.88 10.79
CA LEU A 117 -6.61 -6.25 9.98
C LEU A 117 -5.32 -6.09 10.78
N GLU A 118 -5.39 -5.53 11.98
CA GLU A 118 -4.23 -5.29 12.85
C GLU A 118 -3.52 -6.60 13.22
N SER A 119 -4.29 -7.60 13.66
CA SER A 119 -3.75 -8.93 14.00
C SER A 119 -3.01 -9.56 12.82
N ARG A 120 -3.60 -9.51 11.62
CA ARG A 120 -3.02 -10.11 10.41
C ARG A 120 -1.79 -9.35 9.91
N VAL A 121 -1.80 -8.02 9.98
CA VAL A 121 -0.64 -7.19 9.60
C VAL A 121 0.52 -7.44 10.56
N THR A 122 0.24 -7.49 11.86
CA THR A 122 1.23 -7.83 12.90
C THR A 122 1.82 -9.21 12.66
N ALA A 123 1.00 -10.24 12.46
CA ALA A 123 1.48 -11.60 12.19
C ALA A 123 2.35 -11.68 10.92
N LEU A 124 2.00 -10.96 9.85
CA LEU A 124 2.82 -10.89 8.64
C LEU A 124 4.18 -10.23 8.90
N ARG A 125 4.20 -9.17 9.71
CA ARG A 125 5.43 -8.48 10.09
C ARG A 125 6.31 -9.35 10.96
N GLU A 126 5.75 -10.02 11.96
CA GLU A 126 6.46 -10.96 12.82
C GLU A 126 7.03 -12.13 12.01
N ALA A 127 6.24 -12.75 11.15
CA ALA A 127 6.71 -13.84 10.29
C ALA A 127 7.83 -13.40 9.34
N TRP A 128 7.75 -12.18 8.81
CA TRP A 128 8.80 -11.61 7.97
C TRP A 128 10.10 -11.39 8.75
N LEU A 129 10.03 -10.80 9.95
CA LEU A 129 11.19 -10.59 10.81
C LEU A 129 11.77 -11.91 11.33
N GLY A 130 10.92 -12.89 11.63
CA GLY A 130 11.30 -14.25 11.99
C GLY A 130 12.15 -14.89 10.90
N LYS A 131 11.68 -14.90 9.65
CA LYS A 131 12.44 -15.42 8.49
C LYS A 131 13.83 -14.82 8.36
N ILE A 132 13.96 -13.51 8.57
CA ILE A 132 15.27 -12.82 8.51
C ILE A 132 16.17 -13.30 9.66
N THR A 133 15.63 -13.34 10.88
CA THR A 133 16.35 -13.71 12.09
C THR A 133 16.80 -15.17 12.05
N ASP A 134 15.93 -16.07 11.60
CA ASP A 134 16.19 -17.50 11.48
C ASP A 134 17.25 -17.79 10.42
N ALA A 135 17.16 -17.15 9.25
CA ALA A 135 18.16 -17.27 8.21
C ALA A 135 19.54 -16.77 8.67
N LEU A 136 19.58 -15.65 9.41
CA LEU A 136 20.82 -15.16 10.03
C LEU A 136 21.37 -16.12 11.08
N GLY A 137 20.52 -16.64 11.98
CA GLY A 137 20.92 -17.57 13.03
C GLY A 137 21.51 -18.86 12.48
N ALA A 138 21.07 -19.29 11.29
CA ALA A 138 21.60 -20.45 10.59
C ALA A 138 22.74 -20.13 9.59
N GLY A 139 23.29 -18.91 9.60
CA GLY A 139 24.39 -18.51 8.74
C GLY A 139 24.03 -18.31 7.26
N ARG A 140 22.76 -18.35 6.88
CA ARG A 140 22.28 -18.17 5.49
C ARG A 140 22.11 -16.69 5.16
N VAL A 141 23.23 -15.97 5.12
CA VAL A 141 23.27 -14.50 5.00
C VAL A 141 22.57 -13.99 3.73
N ALA A 142 22.81 -14.62 2.58
CA ALA A 142 22.18 -14.22 1.31
C ALA A 142 20.64 -14.38 1.35
N GLU A 143 20.13 -15.43 2.00
CA GLU A 143 18.69 -15.64 2.20
C GLU A 143 18.10 -14.54 3.09
N ALA A 144 18.75 -14.23 4.21
CA ALA A 144 18.31 -13.18 5.13
C ALA A 144 18.25 -11.80 4.45
N LEU A 145 19.25 -11.46 3.61
CA LEU A 145 19.26 -10.23 2.82
C LEU A 145 18.11 -10.19 1.81
N ARG A 146 17.82 -11.29 1.09
CA ARG A 146 16.67 -11.36 0.18
C ARG A 146 15.34 -11.22 0.91
N ALA A 147 15.20 -11.86 2.07
CA ALA A 147 14.02 -11.72 2.92
C ALA A 147 13.83 -10.26 3.35
N SER A 148 14.91 -9.57 3.74
CA SER A 148 14.87 -8.16 4.13
C SER A 148 14.40 -7.20 3.02
N ALA A 149 14.57 -7.59 1.74
CA ALA A 149 14.14 -6.82 0.58
C ALA A 149 12.65 -7.03 0.21
N ARG A 150 11.94 -7.93 0.90
CA ARG A 150 10.54 -8.29 0.62
C ARG A 150 9.64 -7.99 1.83
N PRO A 151 9.46 -6.71 2.20
CA PRO A 151 8.60 -6.33 3.32
C PRO A 151 7.12 -6.69 3.02
N PRO A 152 6.34 -7.06 4.05
CA PRO A 152 4.91 -7.39 3.88
C PRO A 152 4.04 -6.17 3.51
N GLU A 153 4.54 -4.95 3.77
CA GLU A 153 3.89 -3.71 3.39
C GLU A 153 4.90 -2.59 3.12
N PRO A 154 4.57 -1.57 2.31
CA PRO A 154 5.51 -0.50 1.94
C PRO A 154 6.09 0.29 3.12
N ALA A 155 5.37 0.36 4.24
CA ALA A 155 5.79 1.06 5.45
C ALA A 155 6.64 0.20 6.40
N ALA A 156 6.65 -1.13 6.23
CA ALA A 156 7.42 -2.00 7.11
C ALA A 156 8.93 -1.74 6.96
N ARG A 157 9.63 -1.77 8.10
CA ARG A 157 11.07 -1.53 8.19
C ARG A 157 11.70 -2.62 9.04
N VAL A 158 12.92 -2.97 8.67
CA VAL A 158 13.78 -3.84 9.49
C VAL A 158 14.21 -3.02 10.72
N PRO A 159 14.05 -3.54 11.95
CA PRO A 159 14.54 -2.88 13.17
C PRO A 159 16.03 -2.58 13.10
N ALA A 160 16.47 -1.48 13.73
CA ALA A 160 17.85 -0.99 13.62
C ALA A 160 18.89 -2.03 14.04
N ASP A 161 18.67 -2.74 15.16
CA ASP A 161 19.61 -3.77 15.63
C ASP A 161 19.71 -4.96 14.67
N LEU A 162 18.58 -5.38 14.09
CA LEU A 162 18.55 -6.45 13.08
C LEU A 162 19.21 -6.00 11.77
N ALA A 163 18.99 -4.75 11.37
CA ALA A 163 19.63 -4.15 10.20
C ALA A 163 21.15 -4.08 10.38
N LYS A 164 21.63 -3.70 11.57
CA LYS A 164 23.05 -3.73 11.91
C LYS A 164 23.61 -5.16 11.82
N ARG A 165 22.97 -6.13 12.47
CA ARG A 165 23.36 -7.55 12.41
C ARG A 165 23.41 -8.10 10.97
N LEU A 166 22.42 -7.77 10.14
CA LEU A 166 22.42 -8.12 8.71
C LEU A 166 23.61 -7.53 7.97
N SER A 167 23.88 -6.25 8.20
CA SER A 167 24.97 -5.51 7.57
C SER A 167 26.34 -6.08 7.95
N ASP A 168 26.54 -6.35 9.25
CA ASP A 168 27.77 -6.90 9.79
C ASP A 168 28.00 -8.33 9.27
N ALA A 169 26.96 -9.18 9.28
CA ALA A 169 27.02 -10.55 8.75
C ALA A 169 27.31 -10.57 7.24
N ALA A 170 26.70 -9.66 6.47
CA ALA A 170 26.97 -9.52 5.05
C ALA A 170 28.43 -9.10 4.78
N GLY A 171 28.93 -8.11 5.50
CA GLY A 171 30.33 -7.68 5.39
C GLY A 171 31.31 -8.81 5.72
N ALA A 172 31.07 -9.52 6.82
CA ALA A 172 31.90 -10.63 7.28
C ALA A 172 31.87 -11.85 6.33
N ALA A 173 30.79 -12.06 5.59
CA ALA A 173 30.68 -13.14 4.61
C ALA A 173 31.27 -12.77 3.22
N MET A 174 31.43 -11.48 2.91
CA MET A 174 32.07 -11.01 1.68
C MET A 174 33.58 -10.87 1.87
N THR A 175 34.29 -12.00 1.84
CA THR A 175 35.74 -12.06 2.10
C THR A 175 36.55 -12.43 0.86
N PRO A 176 37.88 -12.19 0.88
CA PRO A 176 38.78 -12.68 -0.17
C PRO A 176 38.82 -14.20 -0.34
N ASP A 177 38.52 -14.96 0.72
CA ASP A 177 38.55 -16.44 0.68
C ASP A 177 37.23 -17.06 0.21
N ALA A 178 36.17 -16.25 0.04
CA ALA A 178 34.90 -16.72 -0.48
C ALA A 178 35.03 -17.15 -1.95
N ASN A 179 34.29 -18.18 -2.35
CA ASN A 179 34.24 -18.55 -3.77
C ASN A 179 33.46 -17.51 -4.59
N GLU A 180 33.78 -17.39 -5.88
CA GLU A 180 33.19 -16.35 -6.74
C GLU A 180 31.66 -16.43 -6.80
N SER A 181 31.11 -17.65 -6.87
CA SER A 181 29.66 -17.86 -7.02
C SER A 181 28.90 -17.41 -5.79
N GLU A 182 29.36 -17.81 -4.60
CA GLU A 182 28.79 -17.40 -3.31
C GLU A 182 28.97 -15.91 -3.09
N TRP A 183 30.13 -15.35 -3.44
CA TRP A 183 30.38 -13.92 -3.32
C TRP A 183 29.45 -13.10 -4.24
N LEU A 184 29.25 -13.54 -5.49
CA LEU A 184 28.32 -12.91 -6.44
C LEU A 184 26.86 -13.05 -5.99
N ASP A 185 26.47 -14.20 -5.48
CA ASP A 185 25.14 -14.45 -4.94
C ASP A 185 24.84 -13.53 -3.75
N LEU A 186 25.82 -13.38 -2.86
CA LEU A 186 25.76 -12.48 -1.72
C LEU A 186 25.74 -11.02 -2.15
N LEU A 187 26.53 -10.63 -3.16
CA LEU A 187 26.52 -9.28 -3.73
C LEU A 187 25.14 -8.94 -4.31
N ALA A 188 24.51 -9.86 -5.04
CA ALA A 188 23.18 -9.66 -5.60
C ALA A 188 22.12 -9.47 -4.50
N ALA A 189 22.18 -10.30 -3.46
CA ALA A 189 21.29 -10.19 -2.30
C ALA A 189 21.51 -8.87 -1.52
N ALA A 190 22.77 -8.48 -1.30
CA ALA A 190 23.12 -7.24 -0.62
C ALA A 190 22.64 -6.02 -1.41
N SER A 191 22.77 -6.03 -2.74
CA SER A 191 22.42 -4.89 -3.60
C SER A 191 20.94 -4.49 -3.53
N ILE A 192 20.04 -5.46 -3.34
CA ILE A 192 18.59 -5.21 -3.21
C ILE A 192 18.15 -4.95 -1.76
N SER A 193 19.01 -5.22 -0.78
CA SER A 193 18.68 -5.10 0.63
C SER A 193 18.55 -3.64 1.07
N PRO A 194 17.68 -3.32 2.06
CA PRO A 194 17.69 -2.01 2.72
C PRO A 194 19.02 -1.66 3.41
N VAL A 195 19.86 -2.64 3.77
CA VAL A 195 21.14 -2.38 4.48
C VAL A 195 22.34 -2.19 3.55
N ARG A 196 22.15 -2.23 2.23
CA ARG A 196 23.23 -2.17 1.22
C ARG A 196 24.27 -1.07 1.41
N ARG A 197 23.85 0.09 1.94
CA ARG A 197 24.74 1.25 2.13
C ARG A 197 25.67 1.10 3.35
N THR A 198 25.35 0.22 4.29
CA THR A 198 26.13 -0.02 5.50
C THR A 198 26.97 -1.28 5.41
N VAL A 199 26.74 -2.13 4.40
CA VAL A 199 27.53 -3.34 4.16
C VAL A 199 28.97 -2.93 3.84
N LYS A 200 29.91 -3.54 4.56
CA LYS A 200 31.35 -3.34 4.37
C LYS A 200 32.01 -4.67 4.01
N PRO A 201 32.13 -5.01 2.72
CA PRO A 201 32.85 -6.20 2.29
C PRO A 201 34.30 -6.14 2.78
N LEU A 202 34.84 -7.25 3.29
CA LEU A 202 36.24 -7.34 3.71
C LEU A 202 37.19 -7.35 2.50
N GLY A 203 36.73 -7.87 1.36
CA GLY A 203 37.46 -7.80 0.11
C GLY A 203 36.75 -8.51 -1.04
N LEU A 204 37.40 -8.44 -2.20
CA LEU A 204 37.02 -9.21 -3.38
C LEU A 204 37.66 -10.61 -3.28
N PRO A 205 37.01 -11.67 -3.81
CA PRO A 205 37.60 -13.01 -3.87
C PRO A 205 39.01 -12.98 -4.48
N HIS A 206 39.95 -13.74 -3.93
CA HIS A 206 41.29 -13.89 -4.51
C HIS A 206 41.24 -14.44 -5.94
N SER A 207 40.22 -15.24 -6.24
CA SER A 207 39.95 -15.79 -7.56
C SER A 207 39.19 -14.85 -8.50
N ALA A 208 38.92 -13.60 -8.11
CA ALA A 208 38.03 -12.70 -8.83
C ALA A 208 38.46 -12.44 -10.28
N GLY A 209 37.70 -13.01 -11.23
CA GLY A 209 37.80 -12.73 -12.64
C GLY A 209 37.05 -11.47 -13.08
N ASP A 210 37.12 -11.18 -14.38
CA ASP A 210 36.51 -9.98 -14.98
C ASP A 210 35.00 -9.86 -14.71
N ALA A 211 34.29 -10.99 -14.65
CA ALA A 211 32.86 -11.02 -14.36
C ALA A 211 32.54 -10.51 -12.94
N VAL A 212 33.32 -10.93 -11.93
CA VAL A 212 33.19 -10.48 -10.55
C VAL A 212 33.51 -8.98 -10.44
N LEU A 213 34.61 -8.53 -11.06
CA LEU A 213 34.99 -7.13 -11.09
C LEU A 213 33.94 -6.26 -11.77
N ALA A 214 33.38 -6.71 -12.89
CA ALA A 214 32.32 -6.00 -13.60
C ALA A 214 31.06 -5.84 -12.73
N GLN A 215 30.67 -6.88 -11.99
CA GLN A 215 29.52 -6.79 -11.08
C GLN A 215 29.80 -5.92 -9.87
N ALA A 216 30.97 -6.04 -9.25
CA ALA A 216 31.36 -5.20 -8.14
C ALA A 216 31.35 -3.71 -8.53
N ARG A 217 31.85 -3.37 -9.74
CA ARG A 217 31.79 -2.00 -10.28
C ARG A 217 30.36 -1.50 -10.47
N ARG A 218 29.46 -2.33 -11.01
CA ARG A 218 28.03 -1.96 -11.16
C ARG A 218 27.36 -1.74 -9.80
N ALA A 219 27.69 -2.55 -8.81
CA ALA A 219 27.14 -2.44 -7.47
C ALA A 219 27.75 -1.30 -6.62
N ALA A 220 28.87 -0.70 -7.03
CA ALA A 220 29.57 0.33 -6.27
C ALA A 220 28.72 1.58 -5.97
N GLY A 221 27.75 1.92 -6.82
CA GLY A 221 26.80 3.01 -6.55
C GLY A 221 25.77 2.68 -5.46
N LEU A 222 25.50 1.40 -5.24
CA LEU A 222 24.55 0.89 -4.25
C LEU A 222 25.23 0.52 -2.93
N ILE A 223 26.45 -0.01 -3.00
CA ILE A 223 27.29 -0.43 -1.89
C ILE A 223 28.59 0.39 -1.95
N PRO A 224 28.65 1.55 -1.26
CA PRO A 224 29.76 2.50 -1.40
C PRO A 224 31.14 1.92 -1.08
N GLU A 225 31.21 0.95 -0.17
CA GLU A 225 32.47 0.33 0.23
C GLU A 225 33.16 -0.41 -0.93
N LEU A 226 32.40 -0.91 -1.92
CA LEU A 226 32.97 -1.54 -3.12
C LEU A 226 33.75 -0.53 -3.97
N ALA A 227 33.33 0.74 -4.01
CA ALA A 227 34.08 1.78 -4.73
C ALA A 227 35.49 1.94 -4.14
N ARG A 228 35.59 1.91 -2.80
CA ARG A 228 36.87 1.96 -2.09
C ARG A 228 37.74 0.74 -2.41
N LEU A 229 37.17 -0.48 -2.37
CA LEU A 229 37.88 -1.72 -2.69
C LEU A 229 38.37 -1.78 -4.15
N LEU A 230 37.60 -1.20 -5.07
CA LEU A 230 37.93 -1.17 -6.50
C LEU A 230 38.82 0.01 -6.91
N GLY A 231 39.17 0.90 -5.97
CA GLY A 231 39.93 2.12 -6.27
C GLY A 231 39.18 3.11 -7.18
N LEU A 232 37.85 3.04 -7.22
CA LEU A 232 37.04 3.95 -8.04
C LEU A 232 36.97 5.34 -7.38
N PRO A 233 37.04 6.43 -8.16
CA PRO A 233 36.86 7.77 -7.61
C PRO A 233 35.44 7.91 -7.05
N ILE A 234 35.32 8.16 -5.74
CA ILE A 234 34.03 8.43 -5.10
C ILE A 234 33.63 9.86 -5.49
N PRO A 235 32.54 10.08 -6.23
CA PRO A 235 32.09 11.44 -6.55
C PRO A 235 31.73 12.17 -5.23
N PRO A 236 32.08 13.46 -5.10
CA PRO A 236 31.78 14.22 -3.88
C PRO A 236 30.27 14.20 -3.60
N PRO A 237 29.86 14.24 -2.31
CA PRO A 237 28.44 14.25 -1.97
C PRO A 237 27.74 15.42 -2.66
N PRO A 238 26.51 15.22 -3.18
CA PRO A 238 25.77 16.29 -3.84
C PRO A 238 25.64 17.47 -2.88
N GLY A 239 26.22 18.60 -3.28
CA GLY A 239 26.20 19.82 -2.49
C GLY A 239 24.76 20.28 -2.21
N PRO A 240 24.55 21.14 -1.21
CA PRO A 240 23.23 21.69 -0.92
C PRO A 240 22.62 22.27 -2.20
N ARG A 241 21.40 21.85 -2.54
CA ARG A 241 20.64 22.47 -3.64
C ARG A 241 20.54 23.96 -3.35
N ARG A 242 21.25 24.78 -4.11
CA ARG A 242 21.09 26.24 -4.02
C ARG A 242 19.60 26.55 -4.28
N PRO A 243 18.95 27.35 -3.43
CA PRO A 243 17.58 27.77 -3.70
C PRO A 243 17.55 28.45 -5.07
N SER A 244 16.66 27.98 -5.94
CA SER A 244 16.42 28.60 -7.24
C SER A 244 15.91 30.01 -7.02
N ALA A 245 16.62 31.00 -7.55
CA ALA A 245 16.19 32.40 -7.58
C ALA A 245 15.00 32.56 -8.54
N SER A 246 13.82 32.11 -8.11
CA SER A 246 12.54 32.40 -8.76
C SER A 246 11.43 32.43 -7.71
N ALA A 247 11.61 33.29 -6.71
CA ALA A 247 10.58 33.67 -5.75
C ALA A 247 10.87 35.08 -5.20
N ALA A 248 11.29 35.99 -6.08
CA ALA A 248 11.46 37.40 -5.77
C ALA A 248 10.98 38.23 -6.96
N ARG A 249 9.67 38.19 -7.20
CA ARG A 249 8.89 39.23 -7.89
C ARG A 249 7.42 38.93 -7.66
N GLY A 250 6.83 39.63 -6.69
CA GLY A 250 5.44 39.48 -6.30
C GLY A 250 5.21 40.03 -4.89
N SER A 251 5.57 41.30 -4.69
CA SER A 251 4.93 42.17 -3.70
C SER A 251 3.95 43.06 -4.44
#